data_AF-A0AAW5A5T8-F1
#
_entry.id   AF-A0AAW5A5T8-F1
#
_cell.length_a   1.000
_cell.length_b   1.000
_cell.length_c   1.000
_cell.angle_alpha   90.00
_cell.angle_beta   90.00
_cell.angle_gamma   90.00
#
_symmetry.space_group_name_H-M   'P 1'
#
loop_
_entity.id
_entity.type
_entity.pdbx_description
1 polymer ?
#
loop_
_entity_poly.entity_id
_entity_poly.type
_entity_poly.pdbx_seq_one_letter_code
_entity_poly.pdbx_strand_id
1 'polypeptide(L)'
;MTDKQTLEAFAKLLEPLAKSLNGIDRSLSLLADLELAKEFQPDPAKRQSHYAEINAAVAADAAAFEALEKARVEREAIDPRGHEQLVKEKGAEEAARILAPVKAALDARGESLKHEQKVRDSFPALDRIHRHRNS
;
A
#
# COMPACT_ATOMS: atom_id res chain seq x y z
N MET A 1 8.71 -29.41 35.25
CA MET A 1 8.84 -28.94 33.86
C MET A 1 7.60 -29.39 33.07
N THR A 2 6.42 -28.86 33.37
CA THR A 2 5.15 -29.40 32.83
C THR A 2 4.21 -28.32 32.30
N ASP A 3 4.24 -27.10 32.84
CA ASP A 3 3.30 -26.03 32.44
C ASP A 3 3.50 -25.51 31.02
N LYS A 4 4.75 -25.36 30.58
CA LYS A 4 5.03 -24.75 29.27
C LYS A 4 4.64 -25.68 28.10
N GLN A 5 4.92 -26.98 28.25
CA GLN A 5 4.57 -27.99 27.24
C GLN A 5 3.06 -28.28 27.20
N THR A 6 2.37 -28.21 28.34
CA THR A 6 0.90 -28.32 28.35
C THR A 6 0.23 -27.09 27.76
N LEU A 7 0.71 -25.87 28.06
CA LEU A 7 0.23 -24.63 27.41
C LEU A 7 0.42 -24.66 25.89
N GLU A 8 1.57 -25.13 25.39
CA GLU A 8 1.82 -25.27 23.95
C GLU A 8 0.91 -26.34 23.31
N ALA A 9 0.64 -27.44 24.00
CA ALA A 9 -0.29 -28.47 23.53
C ALA A 9 -1.75 -27.96 23.49
N PHE A 10 -2.18 -27.20 24.50
CA PHE A 10 -3.49 -26.54 24.52
C PHE A 10 -3.61 -25.47 23.43
N ALA A 11 -2.57 -24.66 23.20
CA ALA A 11 -2.56 -23.67 22.13
C ALA A 11 -2.75 -24.34 20.76
N LYS A 12 -2.03 -25.44 20.49
CA LYS A 12 -2.16 -26.23 19.25
C LYS A 12 -3.55 -26.86 19.08
N LEU A 13 -4.20 -27.28 20.17
CA LEU A 13 -5.58 -27.78 20.14
C LEU A 13 -6.61 -26.67 19.86
N LEU A 14 -6.32 -25.43 20.28
CA LEU A 14 -7.19 -24.28 20.08
C LEU A 14 -6.96 -23.59 18.72
N GLU A 15 -5.84 -23.81 18.05
CA GLU A 15 -5.53 -23.23 16.73
C GLU A 15 -6.64 -23.44 15.68
N PRO A 16 -7.22 -24.65 15.50
CA PRO A 16 -8.31 -24.86 14.55
C PRO A 16 -9.58 -24.08 14.92
N LEU A 17 -9.87 -23.93 16.22
CA LEU A 17 -10.99 -23.16 16.72
C LEU A 17 -10.78 -21.66 16.48
N ALA A 18 -9.59 -21.15 16.78
CA ALA A 18 -9.20 -19.77 16.50
C ALA A 18 -9.28 -19.46 14.99
N LYS A 19 -8.82 -20.38 14.13
CA LYS A 19 -8.96 -20.26 12.67
C LYS A 19 -10.42 -20.21 12.23
N SER A 20 -11.27 -21.06 12.80
CA SER A 20 -12.70 -21.12 12.48
C SER A 20 -13.42 -19.84 12.88
N LEU A 21 -13.15 -19.34 14.10
CA LEU A 21 -13.71 -18.07 14.58
C LEU A 21 -13.26 -16.88 13.72
N ASN A 22 -11.96 -16.82 13.38
CA ASN A 22 -11.45 -15.79 12.46
C ASN A 22 -12.11 -15.87 11.06
N GLY A 23 -12.41 -17.07 10.58
CA GLY A 23 -13.13 -17.25 9.31
C GLY A 23 -14.57 -16.75 9.36
N ILE A 24 -15.27 -16.99 10.47
CA ILE A 24 -16.64 -16.49 10.70
C ILE A 24 -16.63 -14.96 10.79
N ASP A 25 -15.73 -14.38 11.57
CA ASP A 25 -15.62 -12.93 11.74
C ASP A 25 -15.33 -12.23 10.40
N ARG A 26 -14.41 -12.77 9.60
CA ARG A 26 -14.15 -12.29 8.23
C ARG A 26 -15.40 -12.34 7.35
N SER A 27 -16.17 -13.41 7.42
CA SER A 27 -17.38 -13.58 6.61
C SER A 27 -18.47 -12.60 7.01
N LEU A 28 -18.65 -12.36 8.32
CA LEU A 28 -19.60 -11.38 8.83
C LEU A 28 -19.19 -9.95 8.49
N SER A 29 -17.89 -9.62 8.61
CA SER A 29 -17.36 -8.32 8.20
C SER A 29 -17.59 -8.07 6.70
N LEU A 30 -17.33 -9.06 5.85
CA LEU A 30 -17.58 -8.94 4.41
C LEU A 30 -19.07 -8.74 4.11
N LEU A 31 -19.96 -9.46 4.81
CA LEU A 31 -21.40 -9.29 4.65
C LEU A 31 -21.84 -7.87 5.03
N ALA A 32 -21.37 -7.37 6.17
CA ALA A 32 -21.65 -6.00 6.60
C ALA A 32 -21.17 -4.97 5.57
N ASP A 33 -19.95 -5.13 5.05
CA ASP A 33 -19.43 -4.25 4.00
C ASP A 33 -20.24 -4.34 2.69
N LEU A 34 -20.71 -5.54 2.31
CA LEU A 34 -21.58 -5.72 1.14
C LEU A 34 -22.94 -5.03 1.30
N GLU A 35 -23.52 -5.07 2.49
CA GLU A 35 -24.77 -4.35 2.77
C GLU A 35 -24.54 -2.83 2.74
N LEU A 36 -23.46 -2.33 3.36
CA LEU A 36 -23.06 -0.92 3.25
C LEU A 36 -22.84 -0.51 1.78
N ALA A 37 -22.18 -1.36 0.99
CA ALA A 37 -21.96 -1.09 -0.42
C ALA A 37 -23.28 -1.02 -1.22
N LYS A 38 -24.28 -1.84 -0.89
CA LYS A 38 -25.60 -1.78 -1.51
C LYS A 38 -26.39 -0.53 -1.08
N GLU A 39 -26.28 -0.14 0.19
CA GLU A 39 -27.00 1.01 0.73
C GLU A 39 -26.44 2.34 0.20
N PHE A 40 -25.12 2.51 0.22
CA PHE A 40 -24.47 3.77 -0.14
C PHE A 40 -24.07 3.88 -1.62
N GLN A 41 -23.93 2.75 -2.32
CA GLN A 41 -23.70 2.72 -3.77
C GLN A 41 -24.50 1.58 -4.43
N PRO A 42 -25.83 1.69 -4.56
CA PRO A 42 -26.69 0.60 -5.02
C PRO A 42 -26.39 0.14 -6.45
N ASP A 43 -25.90 1.05 -7.30
CA ASP A 43 -25.55 0.80 -8.70
C ASP A 43 -24.30 -0.08 -8.82
N PRO A 44 -24.42 -1.32 -9.34
CA PRO A 44 -23.28 -2.20 -9.56
C PRO A 44 -22.23 -1.63 -10.51
N ALA A 45 -22.63 -0.86 -11.53
CA ALA A 45 -21.71 -0.29 -12.51
C ALA A 45 -20.80 0.76 -11.85
N LYS A 46 -21.35 1.58 -10.95
CA LYS A 46 -20.56 2.55 -10.18
C LYS A 46 -19.60 1.88 -9.19
N ARG A 47 -20.02 0.79 -8.54
CA ARG A 47 -19.09 -0.01 -7.70
C ARG A 47 -17.94 -0.58 -8.53
N GLN A 48 -18.23 -1.06 -9.74
CA GLN A 48 -17.19 -1.55 -10.65
C GLN A 48 -16.25 -0.45 -11.13
N SER A 49 -16.76 0.75 -11.44
CA SER A 49 -15.94 1.93 -11.74
C SER A 49 -14.99 2.25 -10.58
N HIS A 50 -15.51 2.22 -9.35
CA HIS A 50 -14.70 2.50 -8.17
C HIS A 50 -13.58 1.48 -7.97
N TYR A 51 -13.86 0.18 -8.18
CA TYR A 51 -12.80 -0.84 -8.16
C TYR A 51 -11.76 -0.64 -9.27
N ALA A 52 -12.18 -0.19 -10.46
CA ALA A 52 -11.26 0.14 -11.53
C ALA A 52 -10.38 1.36 -11.18
N GLU A 53 -10.95 2.37 -10.52
CA GLU A 53 -10.21 3.53 -10.01
C GLU A 53 -9.17 3.13 -8.95
N ILE A 54 -9.53 2.26 -8.00
CA ILE A 54 -8.58 1.71 -7.01
C ILE A 54 -7.43 1.00 -7.73
N ASN A 55 -7.74 0.12 -8.70
CA ASN A 55 -6.72 -0.61 -9.46
C ASN A 55 -5.80 0.34 -10.25
N ALA A 56 -6.37 1.36 -10.88
CA ALA A 56 -5.60 2.36 -11.62
C ALA A 56 -4.67 3.16 -10.71
N ALA A 57 -5.14 3.56 -9.52
CA ALA A 57 -4.32 4.29 -8.57
C ALA A 57 -3.18 3.45 -8.00
N VAL A 58 -3.42 2.16 -7.68
CA VAL A 58 -2.38 1.21 -7.27
C VAL A 58 -1.33 1.02 -8.37
N ALA A 59 -1.78 0.86 -9.62
CA ALA A 59 -0.87 0.73 -10.75
C ALA A 59 -0.04 2.01 -10.99
N ALA A 60 -0.63 3.18 -10.77
CA ALA A 60 0.07 4.45 -10.86
C ALA A 60 1.14 4.61 -9.77
N ASP A 61 0.85 4.22 -8.52
CA ASP A 61 1.86 4.25 -7.45
C ASP A 61 3.01 3.27 -7.72
N ALA A 62 2.68 2.05 -8.18
CA ALA A 62 3.70 1.09 -8.59
C ALA A 62 4.60 1.64 -9.71
N ALA A 63 4.02 2.29 -10.71
CA ALA A 63 4.79 2.93 -11.78
C ALA A 63 5.67 4.09 -11.27
N ALA A 64 5.16 4.89 -10.32
CA ALA A 64 5.93 5.97 -9.70
C ALA A 64 7.08 5.44 -8.84
N PHE A 65 6.88 4.31 -8.15
CA PHE A 65 7.94 3.61 -7.43
C PHE A 65 9.05 3.12 -8.38
N GLU A 66 8.69 2.47 -9.48
CA GLU A 66 9.66 2.04 -10.50
C GLU A 66 10.43 3.22 -11.10
N ALA A 67 9.76 4.36 -11.33
CA ALA A 67 10.42 5.58 -11.80
C ALA A 67 11.41 6.15 -10.77
N LEU A 68 11.08 6.10 -9.47
CA LEU A 68 11.98 6.50 -8.39
C LEU A 68 13.21 5.59 -8.32
N GLU A 69 13.04 4.28 -8.43
CA GLU A 69 14.17 3.34 -8.42
C GLU A 69 15.08 3.55 -9.62
N LYS A 70 14.52 3.75 -10.83
CA LYS A 70 15.31 4.13 -12.01
C LYS A 70 16.09 5.43 -11.81
N ALA A 71 15.44 6.48 -11.31
CA ALA A 71 16.10 7.75 -11.02
C ALA A 71 17.23 7.61 -9.99
N ARG A 72 17.07 6.73 -8.99
CA ARG A 72 18.12 6.42 -8.01
C ARG A 72 19.32 5.74 -8.66
N VAL A 73 19.09 4.72 -9.48
CA VAL A 73 20.15 3.99 -10.21
C VAL A 73 20.89 4.92 -11.16
N GLU A 74 20.17 5.72 -11.96
CA GLU A 74 20.77 6.69 -12.88
C GLU A 74 21.59 7.75 -12.14
N ARG A 75 21.10 8.24 -11.00
CA ARG A 75 21.86 9.17 -10.15
C ARG A 75 23.12 8.52 -9.61
N GLU A 76 23.06 7.28 -9.14
CA GLU A 76 24.25 6.57 -8.64
C GLU A 76 25.30 6.32 -9.71
N ALA A 77 24.88 6.10 -10.96
CA ALA A 77 25.79 6.01 -12.10
C ALA A 77 26.49 7.33 -12.42
N ILE A 78 25.84 8.48 -12.17
CA ILE A 78 26.43 9.82 -12.34
C ILE A 78 27.36 10.14 -11.15
N ASP A 79 26.87 9.98 -9.93
CA ASP A 79 27.63 10.18 -8.70
C ASP A 79 27.00 9.41 -7.52
N PRO A 80 27.71 8.43 -6.92
CA PRO A 80 27.16 7.62 -5.84
C PRO A 80 27.10 8.36 -4.49
N ARG A 81 27.71 9.55 -4.38
CA ARG A 81 27.82 10.27 -3.11
C ARG A 81 26.49 10.81 -2.60
N GLY A 82 26.38 10.90 -1.29
CA GLY A 82 25.24 11.52 -0.61
C GLY A 82 25.22 13.04 -0.75
N HIS A 83 24.08 13.67 -0.45
CA HIS A 83 23.88 15.12 -0.60
C HIS A 83 24.98 15.95 0.10
N GLU A 84 25.31 15.65 1.35
CA GLU A 84 26.31 16.40 2.13
C GLU A 84 27.71 16.33 1.50
N GLN A 85 28.08 15.20 0.90
CA GLN A 85 29.36 15.03 0.22
C GLN A 85 29.38 15.80 -1.10
N LEU A 86 28.29 15.73 -1.86
CA LEU A 86 28.14 16.50 -3.10
C LEU A 86 28.23 18.01 -2.86
N VAL A 87 27.60 18.52 -1.79
CA VAL A 87 27.67 19.95 -1.45
C VAL A 87 29.10 20.37 -1.08
N LYS A 88 29.83 19.53 -0.33
CA LYS A 88 31.21 19.82 0.07
C LYS A 88 32.18 19.85 -1.12
N GLU A 89 31.99 18.97 -2.09
CA GLU A 89 32.97 18.79 -3.19
C GLU A 89 32.61 19.54 -4.48
N LYS A 90 31.31 19.67 -4.79
CA LYS A 90 30.82 20.27 -6.04
C LYS A 90 30.02 21.56 -5.83
N GLY A 91 29.78 21.93 -4.57
CA GLY A 91 28.94 23.07 -4.23
C GLY A 91 27.44 22.75 -4.26
N ALA A 92 26.64 23.64 -3.69
CA ALA A 92 25.21 23.44 -3.49
C ALA A 92 24.41 23.36 -4.80
N GLU A 93 24.77 24.17 -5.81
CA GLU A 93 24.04 24.22 -7.09
C GLU A 93 24.19 22.92 -7.89
N GLU A 94 25.41 22.41 -8.03
CA GLU A 94 25.65 21.18 -8.78
C GLU A 94 25.12 19.95 -8.02
N ALA A 95 25.20 19.94 -6.68
CA ALA A 95 24.56 18.93 -5.85
C ALA A 95 23.04 18.90 -6.04
N ALA A 96 22.39 20.06 -6.09
CA ALA A 96 20.96 20.17 -6.34
C ALA A 96 20.59 19.67 -7.75
N ARG A 97 21.40 19.99 -8.76
CA ARG A 97 21.20 19.51 -10.13
C ARG A 97 21.29 17.99 -10.25
N ILE A 98 22.28 17.35 -9.60
CA ILE A 98 22.44 15.90 -9.61
C ILE A 98 21.28 15.20 -8.88
N LEU A 99 20.77 15.80 -7.80
CA LEU A 99 19.69 15.22 -7.00
C LEU A 99 18.27 15.56 -7.50
N ALA A 100 18.13 16.55 -8.39
CA ALA A 100 16.84 17.01 -8.88
C ALA A 100 15.97 15.90 -9.49
N PRO A 101 16.49 14.97 -10.31
CA PRO A 101 15.68 13.87 -10.87
C PRO A 101 15.11 12.94 -9.80
N VAL A 102 15.92 12.58 -8.79
CA VAL A 102 15.48 11.73 -7.67
C VAL A 102 14.44 12.45 -6.83
N LYS A 103 14.64 13.75 -6.58
CA LYS A 103 13.67 14.56 -5.86
C LYS A 103 12.34 14.66 -6.61
N ALA A 104 12.37 14.93 -7.91
CA ALA A 104 11.17 14.99 -8.74
C ALA A 104 10.41 13.65 -8.76
N ALA A 105 11.12 12.53 -8.87
CA ALA A 105 10.50 11.20 -8.81
C ALA A 105 9.91 10.89 -7.42
N LEU A 106 10.56 11.34 -6.35
CA LEU A 106 10.07 11.19 -4.98
C LEU A 106 8.81 12.03 -4.74
N ASP A 107 8.78 13.27 -5.23
CA ASP A 107 7.61 14.15 -5.14
C ASP A 107 6.43 13.55 -5.93
N ALA A 108 6.68 13.05 -7.16
CA ALA A 108 5.68 12.38 -7.98
C ALA A 108 5.10 11.12 -7.31
N ARG A 109 5.95 10.31 -6.66
CA ARG A 109 5.48 9.17 -5.86
C ARG A 109 4.68 9.61 -4.63
N GLY A 110 5.08 10.71 -4.00
CA GLY A 110 4.32 11.31 -2.90
C GLY A 110 2.91 11.73 -3.34
N GLU A 111 2.76 12.22 -4.56
CA GLU A 111 1.46 12.57 -5.16
C GLU A 111 0.65 11.32 -5.53
N SER A 112 1.27 10.29 -6.13
CA SER A 112 0.57 9.03 -6.45
C SER A 112 0.03 8.35 -5.19
N LEU A 113 0.81 8.30 -4.13
CA LEU A 113 0.40 7.70 -2.86
C LEU A 113 -0.78 8.45 -2.24
N LYS A 114 -0.74 9.79 -2.25
CA LYS A 114 -1.88 10.62 -1.80
C LYS A 114 -3.13 10.38 -2.65
N HIS A 115 -2.96 10.24 -3.96
CA HIS A 115 -4.07 9.94 -4.86
C HIS A 115 -4.67 8.56 -4.57
N GLU A 116 -3.84 7.52 -4.43
CA GLU A 116 -4.28 6.18 -4.06
C GLU A 116 -5.07 6.20 -2.75
N GLN A 117 -4.51 6.83 -1.71
CA GLN A 117 -5.18 6.96 -0.41
C GLN A 117 -6.53 7.66 -0.54
N LYS A 118 -6.60 8.77 -1.30
CA LYS A 118 -7.85 9.49 -1.53
C LYS A 118 -8.91 8.65 -2.25
N VAL A 119 -8.51 7.84 -3.22
CA VAL A 119 -9.43 6.95 -3.93
C VAL A 119 -9.97 5.90 -2.95
N ARG A 120 -9.11 5.26 -2.16
CA ARG A 120 -9.53 4.26 -1.14
C ARG A 120 -10.44 4.85 -0.06
N ASP A 121 -10.14 6.06 0.40
CA ASP A 121 -10.90 6.73 1.46
C ASP A 121 -12.26 7.26 0.98
N SER A 122 -12.46 7.39 -0.34
CA SER A 122 -13.74 7.88 -0.88
C SER A 122 -14.91 6.91 -0.66
N PHE A 123 -14.65 5.60 -0.63
CA PHE A 123 -15.64 4.57 -0.26
C PHE A 123 -14.98 3.43 0.54
N PRO A 124 -14.80 3.61 1.87
CA PRO A 124 -14.05 2.67 2.69
C PRO A 124 -14.60 1.23 2.70
N ALA A 125 -15.92 1.06 2.60
CA ALA A 125 -16.54 -0.26 2.50
C ALA A 125 -16.17 -0.97 1.18
N LEU A 126 -16.15 -0.24 0.06
CA LEU A 126 -15.72 -0.80 -1.23
C LEU A 126 -14.23 -1.14 -1.21
N ASP A 127 -13.38 -0.30 -0.63
CA ASP A 127 -11.96 -0.61 -0.45
C ASP A 127 -11.74 -1.90 0.37
N ARG A 128 -12.45 -2.08 1.50
CA ARG A 128 -12.36 -3.32 2.29
C ARG A 128 -12.81 -4.55 1.50
N ILE A 129 -13.92 -4.46 0.74
CA ILE A 129 -14.37 -5.54 -0.14
C ILE A 129 -13.31 -5.86 -1.19
N HIS A 130 -12.70 -4.84 -1.80
CA HIS A 130 -11.65 -5.00 -2.80
C HIS A 130 -10.43 -5.72 -2.24
N ARG A 131 -9.97 -5.31 -1.04
CA ARG A 131 -8.87 -5.98 -0.33
C ARG A 131 -9.17 -7.44 -0.02
N HIS A 132 -10.38 -7.75 0.46
CA HIS A 132 -10.82 -9.12 0.70
C HIS A 132 -10.86 -10.01 -0.55
N ARG A 133 -11.12 -9.43 -1.73
CA ARG A 133 -11.13 -10.17 -3.00
C ARG A 133 -9.73 -10.47 -3.53
N ASN A 134 -8.75 -9.66 -3.15
CA ASN A 134 -7.39 -9.71 -3.69
C ASN A 134 -6.35 -10.22 -2.67
N SER A 135 -6.76 -10.55 -1.44
CA SER A 135 -5.96 -11.18 -0.37
C SER A 135 -5.98 -12.70 -0.48
#